data_AF-A0AAV8XEA4-F1
#
_entry.id   AF-A0AAV8XEA4-F1
#
_cell.length_a   1.000
_cell.length_b   1.000
_cell.length_c   1.000
_cell.angle_alpha   90.00
_cell.angle_beta   90.00
_cell.angle_gamma   90.00
#
_symmetry.space_group_name_H-M   'P 1'
#
loop_
_entity.id
_entity.type
_entity.pdbx_description
1 polymer ?
#
loop_
_entity_poly.entity_id
_entity_poly.type
_entity_poly.pdbx_seq_one_letter_code
_entity_poly.pdbx_strand_id
1 'polypeptide(L)'
;MALVPQLESHGSNRQLEGNPSGQAIRQSRQPTTLQGLLRFAMEATKAEDAPHDAEFQPMDDERKKFLEDALKSMTIDVVEVLQNQIRTLQKVNRVRADDDVSQYEEALEKILEYVDHIDIANDFHKIGGCVVLHPCLQCPHPKIRAGVCDLLAVLCQNNPYCQQIILDHEFVPKLLNIIENDEDTQVVVKALYALSGRLVFLDYIPTLIQLMSTERSPSHEHVLGLLVSLVEENPTAVAECKNSKYNLKETLQKYISVIRNKEEYLEEEQYCKRLLHLLFSGV
;
A
#
# COMPACT_ATOMS: atom_id res chain seq x y z
N MET A 1 14.31 49.49 -35.45
CA MET A 1 14.21 49.98 -34.05
C MET A 1 15.22 49.19 -33.23
N ALA A 2 16.08 49.92 -32.51
CA ALA A 2 17.31 49.48 -31.82
C ALA A 2 17.11 48.29 -30.85
N LEU A 3 17.98 47.28 -30.76
CA LEU A 3 19.37 47.19 -30.23
C LEU A 3 19.48 47.35 -28.70
N VAL A 4 19.88 46.24 -28.05
CA VAL A 4 20.10 46.01 -26.61
C VAL A 4 21.32 46.80 -26.10
N PRO A 5 21.40 47.19 -24.81
CA PRO A 5 22.42 46.55 -23.95
C PRO A 5 22.04 46.38 -22.45
N GLN A 6 22.77 45.45 -21.82
CA GLN A 6 22.85 45.20 -20.38
C GLN A 6 23.74 46.24 -19.64
N LEU A 7 23.46 46.36 -18.33
CA LEU A 7 24.36 46.59 -17.17
C LEU A 7 25.43 47.69 -17.23
N GLU A 8 25.37 48.65 -16.29
CA GLU A 8 26.42 48.79 -15.26
C GLU A 8 26.01 49.71 -14.09
N SER A 9 26.66 49.44 -12.96
CA SER A 9 26.49 49.94 -11.60
C SER A 9 26.93 51.40 -11.37
N HIS A 10 26.40 52.03 -10.31
CA HIS A 10 27.00 53.01 -9.38
C HIS A 10 25.92 54.03 -8.95
N GLY A 11 25.76 54.44 -7.70
CA GLY A 11 26.41 54.12 -6.46
C GLY A 11 25.54 54.62 -5.31
N SER A 12 25.87 54.19 -4.11
CA SER A 12 25.28 54.60 -2.86
C SER A 12 25.18 56.13 -2.71
N ASN A 13 24.05 56.63 -2.20
CA ASN A 13 24.14 57.58 -1.09
C ASN A 13 22.95 57.46 -0.14
N ARG A 14 23.28 57.58 1.13
CA ARG A 14 22.51 57.21 2.32
C ARG A 14 21.35 58.17 2.60
N GLN A 15 20.30 57.60 3.23
CA GLN A 15 19.52 58.07 4.41
C GLN A 15 19.10 59.55 4.43
N LEU A 16 17.85 59.91 4.71
CA LEU A 16 17.15 59.76 5.99
C LEU A 16 15.65 60.09 5.74
N GLU A 17 14.72 59.24 6.17
CA GLU A 17 13.76 59.50 7.27
C GLU A 17 12.35 59.94 6.81
N GLY A 18 11.31 59.23 7.27
CA GLY A 18 9.91 59.62 7.08
C GLY A 18 8.91 58.46 7.20
N ASN A 19 8.38 58.27 8.42
CA ASN A 19 7.49 57.23 8.95
C ASN A 19 6.24 56.78 8.13
N PRO A 20 5.61 55.65 8.53
CA PRO A 20 4.81 54.76 7.70
C PRO A 20 3.30 54.91 7.94
N SER A 21 2.51 54.67 6.89
CA SER A 21 1.08 54.36 6.99
C SER A 21 0.64 53.68 5.69
N GLY A 22 0.98 52.41 5.54
CA GLY A 22 0.52 51.56 4.43
C GLY A 22 0.23 50.18 4.98
N GLN A 23 -1.01 49.96 5.41
CA GLN A 23 -1.48 48.65 5.86
C GLN A 23 -1.42 47.67 4.68
N ALA A 24 -0.42 46.79 4.69
CA ALA A 24 -0.35 45.65 3.79
C ALA A 24 -1.40 44.61 4.22
N ILE A 25 -2.40 44.36 3.36
CA ILE A 25 -3.38 43.29 3.52
C ILE A 25 -2.62 41.96 3.43
N ARG A 26 -2.40 41.31 4.58
CA ARG A 26 -1.79 39.98 4.66
C ARG A 26 -2.84 38.93 4.28
N GLN A 27 -2.71 38.32 3.11
CA GLN A 27 -3.48 37.12 2.76
C GLN A 27 -3.11 35.98 3.73
N SER A 28 -4.13 35.40 4.38
CA SER A 28 -3.98 34.31 5.36
C SER A 28 -3.46 33.04 4.68
N ARG A 29 -2.40 32.45 5.23
CA ARG A 29 -1.83 31.17 4.76
C ARG A 29 -2.82 30.05 5.07
N GLN A 30 -3.19 29.27 4.05
CA GLN A 30 -4.00 28.06 4.26
C GLN A 30 -3.27 27.09 5.20
N PRO A 31 -3.96 26.57 6.23
CA PRO A 31 -3.34 25.68 7.20
C PRO A 31 -3.04 24.30 6.62
N THR A 32 -1.86 23.77 6.91
CA THR A 32 -1.35 22.48 6.42
C THR A 32 -1.45 21.35 7.46
N THR A 33 -1.97 21.64 8.65
CA THR A 33 -2.13 20.67 9.75
C THR A 33 -3.57 20.68 10.25
N LEU A 34 -4.03 19.56 10.82
CA LEU A 34 -5.38 19.40 11.37
C LEU A 34 -5.68 20.44 12.47
N GLN A 35 -4.68 20.73 13.31
CA GLN A 35 -4.74 21.82 14.31
C GLN A 35 -4.86 23.20 13.66
N GLY A 36 -4.15 23.43 12.55
CA GLY A 36 -4.26 24.67 11.78
C GLY A 36 -5.61 24.81 11.08
N LEU A 37 -6.17 23.70 10.57
CA LEU A 37 -7.48 23.67 9.93
C LEU A 37 -8.60 23.95 10.94
N LEU A 38 -8.51 23.35 12.13
CA LEU A 38 -9.37 23.66 13.27
C LEU A 38 -9.30 25.14 13.64
N ARG A 39 -8.08 25.70 13.77
CA ARG A 39 -7.89 27.12 14.07
C ARG A 39 -8.46 28.02 12.97
N PHE A 40 -8.27 27.68 11.71
CA PHE A 40 -8.82 28.43 10.57
C PHE A 40 -10.35 28.38 10.54
N ALA A 41 -10.95 27.21 10.76
CA ALA A 41 -12.39 27.06 10.86
C ALA A 41 -12.95 27.89 12.03
N MET A 42 -12.28 27.88 13.19
CA MET A 42 -12.64 28.70 14.35
C MET A 42 -12.53 30.20 14.07
N GLU A 43 -11.46 30.64 13.39
CA GLU A 43 -11.26 32.05 13.01
C GLU A 43 -12.30 32.52 11.99
N ALA A 44 -12.75 31.64 11.08
CA ALA A 44 -13.83 31.93 10.15
C ALA A 44 -15.21 32.06 10.83
N THR A 45 -15.50 31.23 11.83
CA THR A 45 -16.78 31.27 12.58
C THR A 45 -16.89 32.46 13.55
N LYS A 46 -15.78 33.15 13.86
CA LYS A 46 -15.79 34.37 14.70
C LYS A 46 -16.49 35.57 14.03
N ALA A 47 -16.64 35.54 12.71
CA ALA A 47 -17.26 36.61 11.93
C ALA A 47 -18.76 36.39 11.67
N GLU A 48 -19.30 35.22 12.03
CA GLU A 48 -20.74 34.94 11.98
C GLU A 48 -21.38 35.33 13.32
N ASP A 49 -22.56 35.97 13.28
CA ASP A 49 -23.32 36.54 14.40
C ASP A 49 -23.68 35.50 15.49
N ALA A 50 -22.70 35.06 16.26
CA ALA A 50 -22.92 34.35 17.50
C ALA A 50 -23.36 35.39 18.57
N PRO A 51 -24.50 35.20 19.25
CA PRO A 51 -25.04 36.19 20.19
C PRO A 51 -24.21 36.36 21.48
N HIS A 52 -23.07 35.68 21.61
CA HIS A 52 -22.08 35.84 22.69
C HIS A 52 -20.67 35.73 22.11
N ASP A 53 -19.74 36.55 22.63
CA ASP A 53 -18.31 36.31 22.49
C ASP A 53 -18.04 34.88 22.98
N ALA A 54 -17.64 34.00 22.06
CA ALA A 54 -17.27 32.63 22.41
C ALA A 54 -16.01 32.70 23.28
N GLU A 55 -16.17 32.75 24.60
CA GLU A 55 -15.09 32.50 25.54
C GLU A 55 -14.61 31.07 25.29
N PHE A 56 -13.47 30.96 24.60
CA PHE A 56 -12.78 29.69 24.37
C PHE A 56 -12.16 29.22 25.68
N GLN A 57 -12.99 28.60 26.52
CA GLN A 57 -12.49 27.86 27.66
C GLN A 57 -11.96 26.50 27.17
N PRO A 58 -10.79 26.04 27.67
CA PRO A 58 -10.38 24.66 27.46
C PRO A 58 -11.53 23.75 27.92
N MET A 59 -11.87 22.74 27.12
CA MET A 59 -12.94 21.81 27.48
C MET A 59 -12.67 21.28 28.90
N ASP A 60 -13.68 21.33 29.76
CA ASP A 60 -13.61 20.63 31.04
C ASP A 60 -13.47 19.12 30.77
N ASP A 61 -12.89 18.40 31.73
CA ASP A 61 -12.61 16.98 31.58
C ASP A 61 -13.91 16.17 31.37
N GLU A 62 -15.03 16.65 31.91
CA GLU A 62 -16.35 16.04 31.75
C GLU A 62 -16.89 16.16 30.32
N ARG A 63 -16.87 17.35 29.69
CA ARG A 63 -17.31 17.53 28.29
C ARG A 63 -16.34 16.88 27.33
N LYS A 64 -15.04 16.88 27.63
CA LYS A 64 -14.05 16.14 26.82
C LYS A 64 -14.37 14.65 26.82
N LYS A 65 -14.60 14.06 28.00
CA LYS A 65 -14.96 12.65 28.13
C LYS A 65 -16.31 12.34 27.48
N PHE A 66 -17.31 13.20 27.67
CA PHE A 66 -18.61 13.08 27.00
C PHE A 66 -18.48 13.09 25.47
N LEU A 67 -17.68 14.01 24.91
CA LEU A 67 -17.46 14.09 23.47
C LEU A 67 -16.67 12.89 22.95
N GLU A 68 -15.62 12.45 23.67
CA GLU A 68 -14.89 11.22 23.34
C GLU A 68 -15.80 9.99 23.36
N ASP A 69 -16.67 9.86 24.35
CA ASP A 69 -17.62 8.75 24.47
C ASP A 69 -18.71 8.82 23.38
N ALA A 70 -19.20 10.02 23.04
CA ALA A 70 -20.14 10.22 21.95
C ALA A 70 -19.52 9.87 20.59
N LEU A 71 -18.30 10.33 20.31
CA LEU A 71 -17.57 10.01 19.09
C LEU A 71 -17.24 8.51 19.00
N LYS A 72 -16.84 7.88 20.11
CA LYS A 72 -16.64 6.43 20.19
C LYS A 72 -17.94 5.67 19.94
N SER A 73 -19.06 6.12 20.51
CA SER A 73 -20.37 5.47 20.29
C SER A 73 -20.86 5.54 18.85
N MET A 74 -20.33 6.48 18.05
CA MET A 74 -20.65 6.65 16.63
C MET A 74 -19.65 5.96 15.69
N THR A 75 -18.54 5.41 16.22
CA THR A 75 -17.50 4.76 15.41
C THR A 75 -17.50 3.26 15.70
N ILE A 76 -17.38 2.46 14.65
CA ILE A 76 -17.24 1.01 14.78
C ILE A 76 -15.78 0.72 15.07
N ASP A 77 -15.49 0.07 16.21
CA ASP A 77 -14.16 -0.46 16.48
C ASP A 77 -13.93 -1.71 15.63
N VAL A 78 -13.37 -1.50 14.43
CA VAL A 78 -13.09 -2.58 13.49
C VAL A 78 -12.13 -3.61 14.08
N VAL A 79 -11.19 -3.19 14.94
CA VAL A 79 -10.25 -4.11 15.59
C VAL A 79 -11.00 -5.05 16.52
N GLU A 80 -11.95 -4.54 17.30
CA GLU A 80 -12.82 -5.38 18.15
C GLU A 80 -13.66 -6.35 17.31
N VAL A 81 -14.24 -5.87 16.20
CA VAL A 81 -15.03 -6.70 15.28
C VAL A 81 -14.18 -7.86 14.74
N LEU A 82 -12.97 -7.57 14.24
CA LEU A 82 -12.05 -8.57 13.72
C LEU A 82 -11.60 -9.55 14.81
N GLN A 83 -11.29 -9.07 16.02
CA GLN A 83 -10.96 -9.95 17.15
C GLN A 83 -12.09 -10.91 17.48
N ASN A 84 -13.34 -10.47 17.42
CA ASN A 84 -14.50 -11.33 17.66
C ASN A 84 -14.62 -12.41 16.58
N GLN A 85 -14.40 -12.07 15.30
CA GLN A 85 -14.41 -13.06 14.22
C GLN A 85 -13.24 -14.06 14.34
N ILE A 86 -12.04 -13.59 14.68
CA ILE A 86 -10.88 -14.46 14.93
C ILE A 86 -11.17 -15.46 16.05
N ARG A 87 -11.80 -15.02 17.16
CA ARG A 87 -12.21 -15.92 18.26
C ARG A 87 -13.22 -16.97 17.82
N THR A 88 -14.10 -16.65 16.87
CA THR A 88 -15.00 -17.63 16.26
C THR A 88 -14.18 -18.64 15.46
N LEU A 89 -13.31 -18.19 14.55
CA LEU A 89 -12.48 -19.05 13.70
C LEU A 89 -11.50 -19.94 14.49
N GLN A 90 -11.02 -19.51 15.66
CA GLN A 90 -10.19 -20.36 16.54
C GLN A 90 -10.85 -21.67 16.94
N LYS A 91 -12.19 -21.77 16.87
CA LYS A 91 -12.94 -22.98 17.21
C LYS A 91 -13.06 -23.97 16.05
N VAL A 92 -12.54 -23.64 14.86
CA VAL A 92 -12.66 -24.47 13.64
C VAL A 92 -12.11 -25.89 13.82
N ASN A 93 -11.10 -26.06 14.68
CA ASN A 93 -10.49 -27.37 14.97
C ASN A 93 -11.46 -28.38 15.61
N ARG A 94 -12.61 -27.92 16.09
CA ARG A 94 -13.64 -28.77 16.70
C ARG A 94 -14.73 -29.18 15.71
N VAL A 95 -14.73 -28.61 14.51
CA VAL A 95 -15.74 -28.83 13.48
C VAL A 95 -15.55 -30.21 12.85
N ARG A 96 -16.65 -30.94 12.76
CA ARG A 96 -16.76 -32.25 12.08
C ARG A 96 -17.42 -32.07 10.72
N ALA A 97 -17.30 -33.09 9.86
CA ALA A 97 -17.83 -33.05 8.50
C ALA A 97 -19.35 -32.83 8.41
N ASP A 98 -20.11 -33.23 9.44
CA ASP A 98 -21.58 -33.10 9.47
C ASP A 98 -22.08 -31.83 10.19
N ASP A 99 -21.16 -31.03 10.75
CA ASP A 99 -21.53 -29.83 11.51
C ASP A 99 -21.95 -28.68 10.57
N ASP A 100 -22.85 -27.82 11.06
CA ASP A 100 -23.18 -26.56 10.41
C ASP A 100 -22.02 -25.56 10.56
N VAL A 101 -21.55 -25.05 9.42
CA VAL A 101 -20.41 -24.15 9.30
C VAL A 101 -20.80 -22.69 9.02
N SER A 102 -22.10 -22.38 8.98
CA SER A 102 -22.62 -21.04 8.64
C SER A 102 -21.99 -19.93 9.49
N GLN A 103 -21.78 -20.17 10.80
CA GLN A 103 -21.14 -19.19 11.70
C GLN A 103 -19.69 -18.86 11.32
N TYR A 104 -18.96 -19.80 10.72
CA TYR A 104 -17.57 -19.62 10.29
C TYR A 104 -17.50 -18.97 8.91
N GLU A 105 -18.44 -19.30 8.02
CA GLU A 105 -18.63 -18.62 6.73
C GLU A 105 -18.91 -17.13 6.97
N GLU A 106 -19.91 -16.81 7.81
CA GLU A 106 -20.25 -15.43 8.16
C GLU A 106 -19.07 -14.69 8.82
N ALA A 107 -18.26 -15.39 9.62
CA ALA A 107 -17.09 -14.79 10.24
C ALA A 107 -16.01 -14.44 9.21
N LEU A 108 -15.78 -15.30 8.21
CA LEU A 108 -14.85 -15.05 7.11
C LEU A 108 -15.34 -13.90 6.23
N GLU A 109 -16.62 -13.88 5.87
CA GLU A 109 -17.24 -12.80 5.08
C GLU A 109 -17.10 -11.45 5.79
N LYS A 110 -17.41 -11.39 7.09
CA LYS A 110 -17.22 -10.17 7.89
C LYS A 110 -15.77 -9.71 7.91
N ILE A 111 -14.79 -10.62 7.99
CA ILE A 111 -13.37 -10.23 7.92
C ILE A 111 -13.06 -9.64 6.53
N LEU A 112 -13.49 -10.32 5.46
CA LEU A 112 -13.28 -9.92 4.07
C LEU A 112 -13.82 -8.50 3.78
N GLU A 113 -14.97 -8.14 4.35
CA GLU A 113 -15.57 -6.80 4.21
C GLU A 113 -14.65 -5.66 4.70
N TYR A 114 -13.78 -5.92 5.68
CA TYR A 114 -12.91 -4.89 6.25
C TYR A 114 -11.46 -4.96 5.76
N VAL A 115 -10.95 -6.15 5.45
CA VAL A 115 -9.53 -6.33 5.08
C VAL A 115 -9.18 -5.88 3.66
N ASP A 116 -10.16 -5.44 2.85
CA ASP A 116 -9.89 -4.74 1.59
C ASP A 116 -9.11 -3.42 1.82
N HIS A 117 -9.24 -2.83 3.01
CA HIS A 117 -8.40 -1.70 3.40
C HIS A 117 -7.03 -2.17 3.91
N ILE A 118 -5.95 -1.73 3.27
CA ILE A 118 -4.57 -2.16 3.55
C ILE A 118 -4.18 -2.00 5.03
N ASP A 119 -4.53 -0.88 5.68
CA ASP A 119 -4.21 -0.70 7.10
C ASP A 119 -4.92 -1.72 8.00
N ILE A 120 -6.18 -2.06 7.66
CA ILE A 120 -6.98 -3.02 8.41
C ILE A 120 -6.47 -4.44 8.16
N ALA A 121 -6.06 -4.78 6.94
CA ALA A 121 -5.38 -6.04 6.63
C ALA A 121 -4.10 -6.21 7.46
N ASN A 122 -3.31 -5.14 7.60
CA ASN A 122 -2.10 -5.17 8.41
C ASN A 122 -2.43 -5.35 9.89
N ASP A 123 -3.45 -4.65 10.38
CA ASP A 123 -3.90 -4.79 11.76
C ASP A 123 -4.48 -6.18 12.04
N PHE A 124 -5.21 -6.79 11.09
CA PHE A 124 -5.67 -8.18 11.18
C PHE A 124 -4.52 -9.14 11.45
N HIS A 125 -3.38 -8.98 10.77
CA HIS A 125 -2.19 -9.76 11.07
C HIS A 125 -1.65 -9.46 12.48
N LYS A 126 -1.47 -8.18 12.83
CA LYS A 126 -0.91 -7.76 14.14
C LYS A 126 -1.72 -8.24 15.34
N ILE A 127 -3.04 -8.38 15.20
CA ILE A 127 -3.91 -8.93 16.26
C ILE A 127 -3.95 -10.46 16.29
N GLY A 128 -3.10 -11.13 15.51
CA GLY A 128 -2.96 -12.59 15.51
C GLY A 128 -3.91 -13.33 14.55
N GLY A 129 -4.50 -12.64 13.57
CA GLY A 129 -5.42 -13.23 12.60
C GLY A 129 -4.81 -14.36 11.77
N CYS A 130 -3.50 -14.36 11.53
CA CYS A 130 -2.85 -15.43 10.78
C CYS A 130 -2.89 -16.81 11.47
N VAL A 131 -3.04 -16.84 12.80
CA VAL A 131 -3.04 -18.09 13.58
C VAL A 131 -4.22 -19.00 13.21
N VAL A 132 -5.35 -18.42 12.78
CA VAL A 132 -6.54 -19.19 12.42
C VAL A 132 -6.54 -19.69 10.98
N LEU A 133 -5.67 -19.18 10.11
CA LEU A 133 -5.70 -19.49 8.68
C LEU A 133 -5.29 -20.94 8.38
N HIS A 134 -4.17 -21.41 8.93
CA HIS A 134 -3.70 -22.79 8.74
C HIS A 134 -4.73 -23.85 9.17
N PRO A 135 -5.32 -23.77 10.38
CA PRO A 135 -6.35 -24.72 10.78
C PRO A 135 -7.61 -24.66 9.91
N CYS A 136 -8.03 -23.47 9.48
CA CYS A 136 -9.16 -23.33 8.55
C CYS A 136 -8.88 -23.96 7.18
N LEU A 137 -7.66 -23.85 6.65
CA LEU A 137 -7.25 -24.52 5.39
C LEU A 137 -7.23 -26.05 5.49
N GLN A 138 -7.27 -26.61 6.69
CA GLN A 138 -7.33 -28.05 6.96
C GLN A 138 -8.73 -28.52 7.36
N CYS A 139 -9.70 -27.62 7.39
CA CYS A 139 -11.07 -27.94 7.75
C CYS A 139 -11.68 -28.95 6.76
N PRO A 140 -12.47 -29.95 7.22
CA PRO A 140 -13.16 -30.87 6.32
C PRO A 140 -14.14 -30.17 5.36
N HIS A 141 -14.65 -28.99 5.74
CA HIS A 141 -15.63 -28.25 4.95
C HIS A 141 -14.97 -27.40 3.84
N PRO A 142 -15.29 -27.65 2.56
CA PRO A 142 -14.68 -26.95 1.44
C PRO A 142 -14.96 -25.45 1.47
N LYS A 143 -16.15 -25.03 1.92
CA LYS A 143 -16.50 -23.61 2.00
C LYS A 143 -15.59 -22.80 2.91
N ILE A 144 -15.19 -23.35 4.07
CA ILE A 144 -14.24 -22.70 4.97
C ILE A 144 -12.85 -22.61 4.30
N ARG A 145 -12.39 -23.71 3.68
CA ARG A 145 -11.11 -23.71 2.96
C ARG A 145 -11.09 -22.66 1.84
N ALA A 146 -12.14 -22.61 1.03
CA ALA A 146 -12.31 -21.64 -0.05
C ALA A 146 -12.33 -20.19 0.48
N GLY A 147 -13.07 -19.93 1.56
CA GLY A 147 -13.14 -18.60 2.18
C GLY A 147 -11.79 -18.13 2.72
N VAL A 148 -10.96 -19.03 3.25
CA VAL A 148 -9.60 -18.68 3.68
C VAL A 148 -8.65 -18.46 2.51
N CYS A 149 -8.76 -19.22 1.42
CA CYS A 149 -8.02 -18.91 0.20
C CYS A 149 -8.38 -17.51 -0.33
N ASP A 150 -9.66 -17.13 -0.29
CA ASP A 150 -10.11 -15.78 -0.69
C ASP A 150 -9.54 -14.70 0.24
N LEU A 151 -9.56 -14.94 1.56
CA LEU A 151 -8.97 -14.04 2.54
C LEU A 151 -7.46 -13.86 2.32
N LEU A 152 -6.72 -14.94 2.04
CA LEU A 152 -5.30 -14.85 1.68
C LEU A 152 -5.08 -13.99 0.43
N ALA A 153 -5.94 -14.13 -0.58
CA ALA A 153 -5.86 -13.33 -1.80
C ALA A 153 -6.04 -11.83 -1.50
N VAL A 154 -7.09 -11.47 -0.75
CA VAL A 154 -7.39 -10.08 -0.38
C VAL A 154 -6.29 -9.49 0.50
N LEU A 155 -5.82 -10.22 1.52
CA LEU A 155 -4.72 -9.77 2.37
C LEU A 155 -3.46 -9.45 1.56
N CYS A 156 -3.19 -10.18 0.48
CA CYS A 156 -2.04 -9.93 -0.39
C CYS A 156 -2.26 -8.86 -1.45
N GLN A 157 -3.50 -8.43 -1.70
CA GLN A 157 -3.80 -7.56 -2.82
C GLN A 157 -3.19 -6.17 -2.62
N ASN A 158 -2.18 -5.82 -3.42
CA ASN A 158 -1.45 -4.54 -3.31
C ASN A 158 -0.82 -4.29 -1.92
N ASN A 159 -0.60 -5.35 -1.13
CA ASN A 159 -0.12 -5.23 0.24
C ASN A 159 1.22 -5.97 0.43
N PRO A 160 2.37 -5.32 0.17
CA PRO A 160 3.70 -5.90 0.37
C PRO A 160 3.92 -6.52 1.74
N TYR A 161 3.39 -5.88 2.79
CA TYR A 161 3.57 -6.34 4.15
C TYR A 161 2.94 -7.72 4.35
N CYS A 162 1.65 -7.87 4.01
CA CYS A 162 0.96 -9.15 4.13
C CYS A 162 1.48 -10.20 3.15
N GLN A 163 1.95 -9.81 1.95
CA GLN A 163 2.62 -10.74 1.03
C GLN A 163 3.85 -11.37 1.68
N GLN A 164 4.72 -10.57 2.31
CA GLN A 164 5.90 -11.07 3.00
C GLN A 164 5.53 -12.01 4.16
N ILE A 165 4.56 -11.62 4.98
CA ILE A 165 4.04 -12.44 6.07
C ILE A 165 3.55 -13.80 5.57
N ILE A 166 2.82 -13.83 4.45
CA ILE A 166 2.26 -15.07 3.89
C ILE A 166 3.36 -15.97 3.31
N LEU A 167 4.42 -15.40 2.75
CA LEU A 167 5.62 -16.14 2.33
C LEU A 167 6.36 -16.73 3.55
N ASP A 168 6.61 -15.92 4.58
CA ASP A 168 7.36 -16.32 5.78
C ASP A 168 6.66 -17.42 6.60
N HIS A 169 5.33 -17.48 6.52
CA HIS A 169 4.51 -18.48 7.23
C HIS A 169 4.16 -19.73 6.39
N GLU A 170 4.88 -19.96 5.29
CA GLU A 170 4.79 -21.17 4.45
C GLU A 170 3.38 -21.44 3.90
N PHE A 171 2.59 -20.39 3.63
CA PHE A 171 1.28 -20.55 3.02
C PHE A 171 1.35 -20.90 1.53
N VAL A 172 2.41 -20.51 0.81
CA VAL A 172 2.56 -20.83 -0.62
C VAL A 172 2.66 -22.35 -0.87
N PRO A 173 3.54 -23.11 -0.20
CA PRO A 173 3.54 -24.57 -0.29
C PRO A 173 2.18 -25.18 0.08
N LYS A 174 1.49 -24.63 1.08
CA LYS A 174 0.18 -25.10 1.51
C LYS A 174 -0.88 -24.91 0.42
N LEU A 175 -0.89 -23.75 -0.25
CA LEU A 175 -1.79 -23.46 -1.37
C LEU A 175 -1.51 -24.34 -2.59
N LEU A 176 -0.23 -24.59 -2.91
CA LEU A 176 0.15 -25.53 -3.98
C LEU A 176 -0.38 -26.95 -3.70
N ASN A 177 -0.22 -27.42 -2.46
CA ASN A 177 -0.75 -28.72 -2.05
C ASN A 177 -2.29 -28.79 -2.18
N ILE A 178 -3.01 -27.70 -1.89
CA ILE A 178 -4.47 -27.62 -2.09
C ILE A 178 -4.81 -27.72 -3.57
N ILE A 179 -4.08 -27.03 -4.44
CA ILE A 179 -4.34 -27.06 -5.89
C ILE A 179 -4.15 -28.46 -6.46
N GLU A 180 -3.18 -29.21 -5.96
CA GLU A 180 -2.89 -30.56 -6.45
C GLU A 180 -3.82 -31.64 -5.87
N ASN A 181 -4.28 -31.48 -4.62
CA ASN A 181 -4.87 -32.60 -3.86
C ASN A 181 -6.28 -32.33 -3.29
N ASP A 182 -6.81 -31.11 -3.35
CA ASP A 182 -8.16 -30.83 -2.84
C ASP A 182 -9.23 -31.37 -3.78
N GLU A 183 -10.23 -32.07 -3.23
CA GLU A 183 -11.31 -32.68 -4.00
C GLU A 183 -12.32 -31.65 -4.52
N ASP A 184 -12.38 -30.48 -3.88
CA ASP A 184 -13.35 -29.44 -4.23
C ASP A 184 -12.77 -28.40 -5.20
N THR A 185 -13.36 -28.35 -6.39
CA THR A 185 -12.94 -27.43 -7.48
C THR A 185 -12.99 -25.95 -7.07
N GLN A 186 -13.94 -25.53 -6.23
CA GLN A 186 -14.03 -24.13 -5.81
C GLN A 186 -12.85 -23.77 -4.90
N VAL A 187 -12.43 -24.68 -4.02
CA VAL A 187 -11.25 -24.48 -3.18
C VAL A 187 -10.00 -24.34 -4.06
N VAL A 188 -9.84 -25.21 -5.06
CA VAL A 188 -8.71 -25.17 -6.01
C VAL A 188 -8.68 -23.84 -6.77
N VAL A 189 -9.82 -23.38 -7.30
CA VAL A 189 -9.92 -22.10 -8.03
C VAL A 189 -9.57 -20.92 -7.13
N LYS A 190 -10.05 -20.89 -5.89
CA LYS A 190 -9.71 -19.84 -4.91
C LYS A 190 -8.24 -19.88 -4.51
N ALA A 191 -7.65 -21.06 -4.36
CA ALA A 191 -6.22 -21.21 -4.08
C ALA A 191 -5.34 -20.73 -5.24
N LEU A 192 -5.73 -21.06 -6.49
CA LEU A 192 -5.09 -20.52 -7.69
C LEU A 192 -5.20 -19.00 -7.75
N TYR A 193 -6.38 -18.46 -7.45
CA TYR A 193 -6.59 -17.01 -7.39
C TYR A 193 -5.67 -16.37 -6.34
N ALA A 194 -5.59 -16.91 -5.13
CA ALA A 194 -4.69 -16.43 -4.09
C ALA A 194 -3.23 -16.40 -4.52
N LEU A 195 -2.73 -17.48 -5.13
CA LEU A 195 -1.36 -17.51 -5.67
C LEU A 195 -1.16 -16.50 -6.80
N SER A 196 -2.09 -16.45 -7.76
CA SER A 196 -2.03 -15.52 -8.89
C SER A 196 -2.12 -14.05 -8.47
N GLY A 197 -2.80 -13.78 -7.35
CA GLY A 197 -3.19 -12.47 -6.84
C GLY A 197 -2.06 -11.62 -6.28
N ARG A 198 -0.80 -11.88 -6.66
CA ARG A 198 0.45 -11.17 -6.33
C ARG A 198 1.40 -11.84 -5.34
N LEU A 199 1.10 -13.05 -4.86
CA LEU A 199 1.98 -13.80 -3.96
C LEU A 199 3.27 -14.28 -4.63
N VAL A 200 3.20 -14.75 -5.87
CA VAL A 200 4.39 -15.34 -6.53
C VAL A 200 5.28 -14.29 -7.21
N PHE A 201 4.78 -13.08 -7.48
CA PHE A 201 5.60 -12.06 -8.16
C PHE A 201 6.80 -11.61 -7.33
N LEU A 202 6.77 -11.78 -6.00
CA LEU A 202 7.89 -11.40 -5.12
C LEU A 202 9.12 -12.30 -5.28
N ASP A 203 8.96 -13.60 -5.51
CA ASP A 203 10.09 -14.52 -5.76
C ASP A 203 10.45 -14.63 -7.25
N TYR A 204 9.53 -14.26 -8.16
CA TYR A 204 9.85 -14.19 -9.58
C TYR A 204 10.74 -13.00 -9.91
N ILE A 205 10.56 -11.82 -9.31
CA ILE A 205 11.37 -10.63 -9.63
C ILE A 205 12.88 -10.88 -9.40
N PRO A 206 13.33 -11.40 -8.24
CA PRO A 206 14.72 -11.80 -8.03
C PRO A 206 15.22 -12.80 -9.08
N THR A 207 14.39 -13.79 -9.43
CA THR A 207 14.71 -14.80 -10.44
C THR A 207 14.87 -14.19 -11.84
N LEU A 208 13.99 -13.26 -12.22
CA LEU A 208 14.05 -12.53 -13.50
C LEU A 208 15.29 -11.62 -13.55
N ILE A 209 15.62 -10.92 -12.46
CA ILE A 209 16.82 -10.09 -12.36
C ILE A 209 18.09 -10.96 -12.43
N GLN A 210 18.09 -12.13 -11.80
CA GLN A 210 19.21 -13.05 -11.85
C GLN A 210 19.39 -13.64 -13.25
N LEU A 211 18.30 -13.97 -13.95
CA LEU A 211 18.33 -14.40 -15.35
C LEU A 211 18.94 -13.31 -16.25
N MET A 212 18.55 -12.05 -16.05
CA MET A 212 19.17 -10.89 -16.74
C MET A 212 20.66 -10.71 -16.44
N SER A 213 21.16 -11.27 -15.34
CA SER A 213 22.59 -11.21 -14.97
C SER A 213 23.42 -12.29 -15.67
N THR A 214 22.79 -13.20 -16.41
CA THR A 214 23.46 -14.26 -17.19
C THR A 214 23.85 -13.80 -18.60
N GLU A 215 24.44 -14.69 -19.41
CA GLU A 215 24.82 -14.39 -20.79
C GLU A 215 23.61 -13.98 -21.64
N ARG A 216 23.82 -13.04 -22.56
CA ARG A 216 22.73 -12.45 -23.36
C ARG A 216 22.02 -13.51 -24.18
N SER A 217 20.70 -13.60 -24.02
CA SER A 217 19.83 -14.52 -24.75
C SER A 217 18.64 -13.77 -25.38
N PRO A 218 18.04 -14.25 -26.49
CA PRO A 218 16.83 -13.67 -27.06
C PRO A 218 15.63 -13.64 -26.09
N SER A 219 15.63 -14.50 -25.07
CA SER A 219 14.63 -14.49 -23.99
C SER A 219 14.68 -13.24 -23.12
N HIS A 220 15.78 -12.49 -23.12
CA HIS A 220 15.90 -11.27 -22.30
C HIS A 220 14.92 -10.17 -22.72
N GLU A 221 14.56 -10.07 -23.99
CA GLU A 221 13.53 -9.14 -24.46
C GLU A 221 12.19 -9.37 -23.76
N HIS A 222 11.74 -10.63 -23.72
CA HIS A 222 10.50 -11.04 -23.08
C HIS A 222 10.57 -10.84 -21.55
N VAL A 223 11.71 -11.16 -20.94
CA VAL A 223 11.95 -10.96 -19.51
C VAL A 223 11.91 -9.47 -19.14
N LEU A 224 12.52 -8.61 -19.96
CA LEU A 224 12.51 -7.16 -19.77
C LEU A 224 11.10 -6.59 -19.94
N GLY A 225 10.34 -7.04 -20.95
CA GLY A 225 8.96 -6.64 -21.14
C GLY A 225 8.08 -7.01 -19.94
N LEU A 226 8.21 -8.25 -19.45
CA LEU A 226 7.52 -8.71 -18.24
C LEU A 226 7.91 -7.87 -17.02
N LEU A 227 9.21 -7.61 -16.81
CA LEU A 227 9.68 -6.77 -15.70
C LEU A 227 9.12 -5.34 -15.79
N VAL A 228 9.02 -4.75 -16.97
CA VAL A 228 8.39 -3.43 -17.16
C VAL A 228 6.93 -3.46 -16.74
N SER A 229 6.14 -4.41 -17.26
CA SER A 229 4.72 -4.54 -16.90
C SER A 229 4.52 -4.79 -15.41
N LEU A 230 5.39 -5.58 -14.78
CA LEU A 230 5.34 -5.83 -13.34
C LEU A 230 5.64 -4.59 -12.51
N VAL A 231 6.60 -3.76 -12.94
CA VAL A 231 7.03 -2.56 -12.20
C VAL A 231 6.06 -1.39 -12.40
N GLU A 232 5.36 -1.30 -13.54
CA GLU A 232 4.42 -0.21 -13.83
C GLU A 232 3.18 -0.21 -12.92
N GLU A 233 2.71 -1.38 -12.50
CA GLU A 233 1.48 -1.52 -11.71
C GLU A 233 1.72 -1.91 -10.23
N ASN A 234 2.97 -2.01 -9.78
CA ASN A 234 3.27 -2.57 -8.46
C ASN A 234 4.40 -1.82 -7.71
N PRO A 235 4.08 -1.05 -6.66
CA PRO A 235 5.08 -0.33 -5.85
C PRO A 235 6.03 -1.27 -5.08
N THR A 236 5.62 -2.50 -4.77
CA THR A 236 6.48 -3.52 -4.18
C THR A 236 7.52 -4.01 -5.17
N ALA A 237 7.12 -4.23 -6.43
CA ALA A 237 8.04 -4.62 -7.49
C ALA A 237 9.11 -3.55 -7.71
N VAL A 238 8.74 -2.27 -7.60
CA VAL A 238 9.66 -1.13 -7.62
C VAL A 238 10.65 -1.20 -6.46
N ALA A 239 10.19 -1.46 -5.23
CA ALA A 239 11.04 -1.55 -4.05
C ALA A 239 12.02 -2.73 -4.13
N GLU A 240 11.56 -3.89 -4.60
CA GLU A 240 12.40 -5.08 -4.75
C GLU A 240 13.44 -4.90 -5.88
N CYS A 241 13.05 -4.32 -7.02
CA CYS A 241 13.97 -3.94 -8.09
C CYS A 241 15.01 -2.89 -7.67
N LYS A 242 14.69 -2.07 -6.66
CA LYS A 242 15.61 -1.08 -6.07
C LYS A 242 16.55 -1.66 -5.01
N ASN A 243 16.35 -2.91 -4.60
CA ASN A 243 17.14 -3.54 -3.57
C ASN A 243 18.60 -3.66 -4.00
N SER A 244 19.51 -3.11 -3.20
CA SER A 244 20.97 -3.09 -3.45
C SER A 244 21.57 -4.49 -3.59
N LYS A 245 20.88 -5.54 -3.12
CA LYS A 245 21.31 -6.94 -3.28
C LYS A 245 21.48 -7.37 -4.74
N TYR A 246 20.70 -6.81 -5.65
CA TYR A 246 20.66 -7.27 -7.06
C TYR A 246 21.43 -6.36 -8.03
N ASN A 247 21.89 -5.19 -7.59
CA ASN A 247 22.62 -4.20 -8.42
C ASN A 247 21.98 -3.93 -9.80
N LEU A 248 20.64 -4.02 -9.89
CA LEU A 248 19.90 -3.99 -11.16
C LEU A 248 20.22 -2.76 -12.01
N LYS A 249 20.45 -1.60 -11.38
CA LYS A 249 20.85 -0.36 -12.06
C LYS A 249 22.15 -0.53 -12.86
N GLU A 250 23.18 -1.10 -12.24
CA GLU A 250 24.48 -1.32 -12.88
C GLU A 250 24.36 -2.39 -13.97
N THR A 251 23.59 -3.46 -13.70
CA THR A 251 23.32 -4.52 -14.68
C THR A 251 22.63 -3.98 -15.93
N LEU A 252 21.58 -3.16 -15.78
CA LEU A 252 20.86 -2.53 -16.89
C LEU A 252 21.75 -1.54 -17.66
N GLN A 253 22.57 -0.75 -16.98
CA GLN A 253 23.51 0.17 -17.63
C GLN A 253 24.58 -0.57 -18.43
N LYS A 254 25.14 -1.65 -17.87
CA LYS A 254 26.07 -2.53 -18.57
C LYS A 254 25.38 -3.19 -19.76
N TYR A 255 24.14 -3.66 -19.59
CA TYR A 255 23.36 -4.29 -20.65
C TYR A 255 23.13 -3.33 -21.82
N ILE A 256 22.67 -2.11 -21.55
CA ILE A 256 22.50 -1.03 -22.55
C ILE A 256 23.81 -0.77 -23.29
N SER A 257 24.96 -0.75 -22.60
CA SER A 257 26.25 -0.49 -23.25
C SER A 257 26.65 -1.54 -24.29
N VAL A 258 26.18 -2.78 -24.15
CA VAL A 258 26.48 -3.91 -25.05
C VAL A 258 25.56 -3.94 -26.28
N ILE A 259 24.31 -3.48 -26.13
CA ILE A 259 23.29 -3.51 -27.18
C ILE A 259 23.15 -2.17 -27.93
N ARG A 260 23.78 -1.09 -27.44
CA ARG A 260 23.67 0.26 -28.00
C ARG A 260 23.97 0.29 -29.51
N ASN A 261 23.11 1.01 -30.25
CA ASN A 261 23.20 1.23 -31.70
C ASN A 261 23.04 -0.03 -32.57
N LYS A 262 22.42 -1.10 -32.05
CA LYS A 262 22.06 -2.29 -32.83
C LYS A 262 20.55 -2.28 -33.08
N GLU A 263 20.14 -2.13 -34.34
CA GLU A 263 18.71 -2.08 -34.73
C GLU A 263 17.95 -3.35 -34.31
N GLU A 264 18.64 -4.49 -34.26
CA GLU A 264 18.11 -5.77 -33.79
C GLU A 264 17.70 -5.79 -32.30
N TYR A 265 18.11 -4.82 -31.47
CA TYR A 265 17.85 -4.79 -30.02
C TYR A 265 17.17 -3.49 -29.56
N LEU A 266 16.51 -2.79 -30.48
CA LEU A 266 15.85 -1.53 -30.18
C LEU A 266 14.80 -1.67 -29.07
N GLU A 267 14.05 -2.78 -29.05
CA GLU A 267 13.02 -3.07 -28.04
C GLU A 267 13.63 -3.33 -26.65
N GLU A 268 14.68 -4.16 -26.58
CA GLU A 268 15.44 -4.40 -25.34
C GLU A 268 16.00 -3.08 -24.76
N GLU A 269 16.52 -2.20 -25.61
CA GLU A 269 17.04 -0.89 -25.21
C GLU A 269 15.93 0.02 -24.65
N GLN A 270 14.74 -0.01 -25.28
CA GLN A 270 13.58 0.74 -24.80
C GLN A 270 13.09 0.24 -23.43
N TYR A 271 12.98 -1.08 -23.23
CA TYR A 271 12.58 -1.65 -21.94
C TYR A 271 13.59 -1.32 -20.83
N CYS A 272 14.88 -1.43 -21.10
CA CYS A 272 15.92 -1.08 -20.11
C CYS A 272 15.85 0.41 -19.72
N LYS A 273 15.68 1.31 -20.71
CA LYS A 273 15.52 2.75 -20.45
C LYS A 273 14.24 3.04 -19.66
N ARG A 274 13.14 2.35 -19.97
CA ARG A 274 11.86 2.47 -19.24
C ARG A 274 11.99 2.02 -17.80
N LEU A 275 12.61 0.86 -17.53
CA LEU A 275 12.91 0.38 -16.18
C LEU A 275 13.79 1.37 -15.41
N LEU A 276 14.86 1.88 -16.02
CA LEU A 276 15.72 2.86 -15.38
C LEU A 276 14.97 4.15 -15.02
N HIS A 277 14.04 4.60 -15.87
CA HIS A 277 13.18 5.72 -15.58
C HIS A 277 12.23 5.41 -14.42
N LEU A 278 11.41 4.36 -14.53
CA LEU A 278 10.43 3.99 -13.49
C LEU A 278 11.06 3.76 -12.12
N LEU A 279 12.25 3.14 -12.09
CA LEU A 279 12.93 2.81 -10.85
C LEU A 279 13.77 3.98 -10.32
N PHE A 280 14.55 4.68 -11.15
CA PHE A 280 15.62 5.57 -10.67
C PHE A 280 15.48 7.04 -11.07
N SER A 281 14.43 7.45 -11.79
CA SER A 281 14.22 8.87 -12.15
C SER A 281 13.33 9.67 -11.19
N GLY A 282 13.03 9.12 -10.01
CA GLY A 282 12.30 9.78 -8.93
C GLY A 282 13.20 10.35 -7.82
N VAL A 283 14.22 11.13 -8.18
CA VAL A 283 14.92 12.09 -7.28
C VAL A 283 14.99 13.43 -7.99
#